data_AF-A0A1A8EDK8-F1
#
_entry.id   AF-A0A1A8EDK8-F1
#
_cell.length_a   1.000
_cell.length_b   1.000
_cell.length_c   1.000
_cell.angle_alpha   90.00
_cell.angle_beta   90.00
_cell.angle_gamma   90.00
#
_symmetry.space_group_name_H-M   'P 1'
#
loop_
_entity.id
_entity.type
_entity.pdbx_description
1 polymer ?
#
loop_
_entity_poly.entity_id
_entity_poly.type
_entity_poly.pdbx_seq_one_letter_code
_entity_poly.pdbx_strand_id
1 'polypeptide(L)'
;CGLPKYEIFCKGQNHSLHIYNCSVEDAAIYQASAINLKGIVSCSGVLEVGEMNEFKIHQRYFAKLKQRAENRSRESKDKENQECHRTAS
;
A
#
# COMPACT_ATOMS: atom_id res chain seq x y z
N CYS A 1 7.60 30.54 -11.27
CA CYS A 1 7.50 29.48 -12.30
C CYS A 1 7.10 28.19 -11.59
N GLY A 2 6.03 27.52 -12.00
CA GLY A 2 5.52 26.31 -11.32
C GLY A 2 6.40 25.08 -11.56
N LEU A 3 6.27 24.07 -10.69
CA LEU A 3 6.94 22.77 -10.86
C LEU A 3 6.37 22.01 -12.09
N PRO A 4 7.19 21.22 -12.80
CA PRO A 4 6.70 20.36 -13.88
C PRO A 4 5.73 19.29 -13.34
N LYS A 5 4.85 18.75 -14.19
CA LYS A 5 3.91 17.68 -13.80
C LYS A 5 4.64 16.37 -13.46
N TYR A 6 5.60 15.99 -14.30
CA TYR A 6 6.46 14.81 -14.13
C TYR A 6 7.92 15.24 -14.16
N GLU A 7 8.73 14.71 -13.27
CA GLU A 7 10.16 14.99 -13.21
C GLU A 7 10.95 13.72 -12.91
N ILE A 8 11.98 13.46 -13.71
CA ILE A 8 12.86 12.31 -13.50
C ILE A 8 14.17 12.84 -12.90
N PHE A 9 14.52 12.31 -11.73
CA PHE A 9 15.80 12.58 -11.08
C PHE A 9 16.74 11.41 -11.31
N CYS A 10 17.98 11.75 -11.68
CA CYS A 10 19.05 10.78 -11.93
C CYS A 10 20.24 11.12 -11.03
N LYS A 11 20.61 10.22 -10.12
CA LYS A 11 21.80 10.35 -9.27
C LYS A 11 22.60 9.05 -9.27
N GLY A 12 23.58 8.97 -10.18
CA GLY A 12 24.37 7.76 -10.37
C GLY A 12 23.49 6.62 -10.88
N GLN A 13 23.40 5.54 -10.10
CA GLN A 13 22.56 4.37 -10.41
C GLN A 13 21.12 4.49 -9.90
N ASN A 14 20.80 5.56 -9.17
CA ASN A 14 19.46 5.79 -8.64
C ASN A 14 18.67 6.71 -9.56
N HIS A 15 17.52 6.22 -10.01
CA HIS A 15 16.57 6.96 -10.82
C HIS A 15 15.23 7.01 -10.10
N SER A 16 14.60 8.16 -10.05
CA SER A 16 13.25 8.32 -9.47
C SER A 16 12.37 9.18 -10.37
N LEU A 17 11.09 8.82 -10.45
CA LEU A 17 10.04 9.62 -11.06
C LEU A 17 9.24 10.31 -9.96
N HIS A 18 9.19 11.64 -9.99
CA HIS A 18 8.28 12.43 -9.18
C HIS A 18 7.08 12.86 -10.01
N ILE A 19 5.88 12.62 -9.48
CA ILE A 19 4.61 13.03 -10.07
C ILE A 19 4.02 14.10 -9.16
N TYR A 20 4.06 15.36 -9.60
CA TYR A 20 3.51 16.48 -8.83
C TYR A 20 2.02 16.62 -9.08
N ASN A 21 1.28 17.11 -8.07
CA ASN A 21 -0.18 17.24 -8.11
C ASN A 21 -0.86 15.97 -8.66
N CYS A 22 -0.46 14.80 -8.13
CA CYS A 22 -0.93 13.49 -8.56
C CYS A 22 -2.47 13.40 -8.48
N SER A 23 -3.08 12.88 -9.53
CA SER A 23 -4.53 12.81 -9.74
C SER A 23 -4.94 11.44 -10.25
N VAL A 24 -6.25 11.18 -10.36
CA VAL A 24 -6.77 9.90 -10.86
C VAL A 24 -6.29 9.55 -12.27
N GLU A 25 -5.94 10.55 -13.09
CA GLU A 25 -5.38 10.37 -14.43
C GLU A 25 -3.97 9.78 -14.43
N ASP A 26 -3.26 9.90 -13.30
CA ASP A 26 -1.92 9.33 -13.12
C ASP A 26 -1.97 7.85 -12.66
N ALA A 27 -3.16 7.27 -12.45
CA ALA A 27 -3.28 5.87 -12.07
C ALA A 27 -2.87 4.95 -13.23
N ALA A 28 -1.74 4.26 -13.09
CA ALA A 28 -1.17 3.44 -14.16
C ALA A 28 -0.18 2.39 -13.62
N ILE A 29 0.26 1.50 -14.52
CA ILE A 29 1.44 0.66 -14.29
C ILE A 29 2.64 1.43 -14.82
N TYR A 30 3.56 1.80 -13.93
CA TYR A 30 4.83 2.43 -14.29
C TYR A 30 5.91 1.38 -14.41
N GLN A 31 6.69 1.46 -15.49
CA GLN A 31 7.82 0.58 -15.73
C GLN A 31 9.13 1.37 -15.72
N ALA A 32 10.13 0.85 -15.00
CA ALA A 32 11.50 1.32 -15.08
C ALA A 32 12.37 0.24 -15.74
N SER A 33 13.19 0.65 -16.71
CA SER A 33 14.09 -0.24 -17.44
C SER A 33 15.54 0.24 -17.30
N ALA A 34 16.44 -0.69 -17.01
CA ALA A 34 17.88 -0.46 -17.01
C ALA A 34 18.52 -1.21 -18.19
N ILE A 35 19.34 -0.52 -18.96
CA ILE A 35 19.90 -1.00 -20.23
C ILE A 35 21.42 -0.84 -20.21
N ASN A 36 22.13 -1.88 -20.62
CA ASN A 36 23.57 -1.81 -20.91
C ASN A 36 23.94 -2.77 -22.06
N LEU A 37 25.23 -2.90 -22.37
CA LEU A 37 25.73 -3.76 -23.45
C LEU A 37 25.40 -5.25 -23.28
N LYS A 38 25.04 -5.71 -22.07
CA LYS A 38 24.67 -7.11 -21.80
C LYS A 38 23.17 -7.37 -21.99
N GLY A 39 22.34 -6.33 -22.04
CA GLY A 39 20.91 -6.46 -22.24
C GLY A 39 20.07 -5.45 -21.45
N ILE A 40 18.79 -5.78 -21.27
CA ILE A 40 17.77 -4.96 -20.63
C ILE A 40 17.14 -5.73 -19.49
N VAL A 41 16.95 -5.06 -18.36
CA VAL A 41 16.09 -5.54 -17.27
C VAL A 41 15.01 -4.50 -16.99
N SER A 42 13.82 -4.95 -16.60
CA SER A 42 12.72 -4.05 -16.25
C SER A 42 12.02 -4.49 -14.98
N CYS A 43 11.51 -3.53 -14.23
CA CYS A 43 10.56 -3.73 -13.14
C CYS A 43 9.37 -2.80 -13.31
N SER A 44 8.23 -3.20 -12.73
CA SER A 44 7.00 -2.42 -12.81
C SER A 44 6.35 -2.26 -11.44
N GLY A 45 5.69 -1.13 -11.23
CA GLY A 45 4.90 -0.84 -10.04
C GLY A 45 3.54 -0.27 -10.43
N VAL A 46 2.49 -0.69 -9.73
CA VAL A 46 1.13 -0.15 -9.93
C VAL A 46 0.97 1.09 -9.05
N LEU A 47 0.61 2.21 -9.65
CA LEU A 47 0.17 3.40 -8.94
C LEU A 47 -1.36 3.44 -8.94
N GLU A 48 -1.96 3.11 -7.82
CA GLU A 48 -3.40 3.30 -7.60
C GLU A 48 -3.64 4.71 -7.05
N VAL A 49 -4.40 5.52 -7.80
CA VAL A 49 -4.83 6.85 -7.36
C VAL A 49 -6.35 6.88 -7.32
N GLY A 50 -6.90 7.33 -6.20
CA GLY A 50 -8.34 7.42 -6.02
C GLY A 50 -8.70 8.67 -5.23
N GLU A 51 -9.90 9.18 -5.46
CA GLU A 51 -10.44 10.26 -4.65
C GLU A 51 -10.70 9.75 -3.23
N MET A 52 -10.09 10.42 -2.26
CA MET A 52 -10.37 10.18 -0.85
C MET A 52 -11.64 10.95 -0.48
N ASN A 53 -12.79 10.35 -0.73
CA ASN A 53 -14.07 10.92 -0.31
C ASN A 53 -14.47 10.44 1.10
N GLU A 54 -15.45 11.14 1.68
CA GLU A 54 -15.99 10.83 3.01
C GLU A 54 -16.40 9.36 3.12
N PHE A 55 -17.05 8.81 2.09
CA PHE A 55 -17.41 7.39 2.05
C PHE A 55 -16.21 6.45 2.21
N LYS A 56 -15.11 6.66 1.46
CA LYS A 56 -13.90 5.84 1.55
C LYS A 56 -13.20 6.00 2.91
N ILE A 57 -13.23 7.20 3.48
CA ILE A 57 -12.70 7.48 4.82
C ILE A 57 -13.49 6.67 5.87
N HIS A 58 -14.82 6.76 5.85
CA HIS A 58 -15.68 6.00 6.76
C HIS A 58 -15.57 4.49 6.54
N GLN A 59 -15.51 4.03 5.29
CA GLN A 59 -15.32 2.61 4.97
C GLN A 59 -14.03 2.07 5.62
N ARG A 60 -12.90 2.79 5.50
CA ARG A 60 -11.63 2.41 6.14
C ARG A 60 -11.72 2.42 7.66
N TYR A 61 -12.41 3.41 8.23
CA TYR A 61 -12.63 3.49 9.68
C TYR A 61 -13.45 2.29 10.20
N PHE A 62 -14.60 2.01 9.59
CA PHE A 62 -15.45 0.90 10.00
C PHE A 62 -14.79 -0.46 9.76
N ALA A 63 -13.99 -0.62 8.69
CA ALA A 63 -13.19 -1.82 8.48
C ALA A 63 -12.21 -2.06 9.63
N LYS A 64 -11.51 -1.00 10.11
CA LYS A 64 -10.63 -1.09 11.28
C LYS A 64 -11.39 -1.43 12.57
N LEU A 65 -12.59 -0.88 12.77
CA LEU A 65 -13.42 -1.22 13.93
C LEU A 65 -13.83 -2.69 13.93
N LYS A 66 -14.26 -3.22 12.77
CA LYS A 66 -14.61 -4.63 12.60
C LYS A 66 -13.41 -5.54 12.88
N GLN A 67 -12.25 -5.25 12.28
CA GLN A 67 -11.03 -6.03 12.50
C GLN A 67 -10.62 -6.06 13.99
N ARG A 68 -10.75 -4.93 14.71
CA ARG A 68 -10.47 -4.90 16.16
C ARG A 68 -11.45 -5.73 16.97
N ALA A 69 -12.73 -5.73 16.61
CA ALA A 69 -13.74 -6.55 17.28
C ALA A 69 -13.48 -8.05 17.06
N GLU A 70 -13.15 -8.44 15.82
CA GLU A 70 -12.79 -9.81 15.45
C GLU A 70 -11.54 -10.28 16.19
N ASN A 71 -10.47 -9.49 16.23
CA ASN A 71 -9.26 -9.83 16.98
C ASN A 71 -9.55 -10.04 18.47
N ARG A 72 -10.32 -9.15 19.11
CA ARG A 72 -10.73 -9.32 20.51
C ARG A 72 -11.51 -10.61 20.73
N SER A 73 -12.46 -10.93 19.84
CA SER A 73 -13.23 -12.18 19.96
C SER A 73 -12.37 -13.42 19.81
N ARG A 74 -11.32 -13.38 18.99
CA ARG A 74 -10.38 -14.48 18.77
C ARG A 74 -9.50 -14.67 20.00
N GLU A 75 -8.96 -13.57 20.55
CA GLU A 75 -8.20 -13.58 21.80
C GLU A 75 -9.02 -14.12 23.00
N SER A 76 -10.30 -13.78 23.11
CA SER A 76 -11.18 -14.33 24.15
C SER A 76 -11.38 -15.84 24.03
N LYS A 77 -11.60 -16.33 22.81
CA LYS A 77 -11.75 -17.78 22.54
C LYS A 77 -10.46 -18.55 22.82
N ASP A 78 -9.32 -17.97 22.48
CA ASP A 78 -8.02 -18.60 22.73
C ASP A 78 -7.74 -18.71 24.24
N LYS A 79 -8.14 -17.71 25.04
CA LYS A 79 -8.06 -17.75 26.52
C LYS A 79 -8.99 -18.80 27.11
N GLU A 80 -10.25 -18.85 26.68
CA GLU A 80 -11.23 -19.86 27.15
C GLU A 80 -10.78 -21.28 26.81
N ASN A 81 -10.26 -21.51 25.61
CA ASN A 81 -9.75 -22.81 25.21
C ASN A 81 -8.54 -23.22 26.05
N GLN A 82 -7.68 -22.27 26.40
CA GLN A 82 -6.52 -22.52 27.27
C GLN A 82 -6.90 -22.73 28.74
N GLU A 83 -8.02 -22.16 29.20
CA GLU A 83 -8.57 -22.38 30.54
C GLU A 83 -9.24 -23.76 30.65
N CYS A 84 -10.07 -24.16 29.68
CA CYS A 84 -10.65 -25.51 29.59
C CYS A 84 -9.60 -26.63 29.63
N HIS A 85 -8.44 -26.43 28.99
CA HIS A 85 -7.33 -27.39 29.02
C HIS A 85 -6.65 -27.51 30.40
N ARG A 86 -6.74 -26.47 31.27
CA ARG A 86 -6.15 -26.49 32.61
C ARG A 86 -7.07 -27.11 33.66
N THR A 87 -8.39 -26.93 33.53
CA THR A 87 -9.39 -27.51 34.46
C THR A 87 -9.70 -28.98 34.20
N ALA A 88 -9.22 -29.54 33.08
CA ALA A 88 -9.40 -30.94 32.71
C ALA A 88 -8.19 -31.85 33.04
N SER A 89 -7.16 -31.33 33.74
CA SER A 89 -6.00 -32.09 34.24
C SER A 89 -6.03 -32.26 35.75
#